data_AF-X1LPE3-F1
#
_entry.id   AF-X1LPE3-F1
#
_cell.length_a   1.000
_cell.length_b   1.000
_cell.length_c   1.000
_cell.angle_alpha   90.00
_cell.angle_beta   90.00
_cell.angle_gamma   90.00
#
_symmetry.space_group_name_H-M   'P 1'
#
loop_
_entity.id
_entity.type
_entity.pdbx_description
1 polymer ?
#
loop_
_entity_poly.entity_id
_entity_poly.type
_entity_poly.pdbx_seq_one_letter_code
_entity_poly.pdbx_strand_id
1 'polypeptide(L)'
;MNKLEILRNVEQMKLLEFAQFLKNKEGQKYVFLFYQREYIPQIEPKILNDYMSQHMKNPFVMQTLSRISSLSGRTISIDVDHVKRAYADSSTSIHFLFITKPPPILPGIYFEEHSEDIFLPFTEMANATGGYVGSSSNPASLFQKALEASENYYLLYYSPKKYEYDGKFKEIKIHVKNKNYKVTHRAGYFAD
;
A
#
# COMPACT_ATOMS: atom_id res chain seq x y z
N MET A 1 -13.66 0.14 21.37
CA MET A 1 -12.42 0.54 20.67
C MET A 1 -11.86 -0.52 19.71
N ASN A 2 -12.13 -1.83 19.89
CA ASN A 2 -11.61 -2.91 19.02
C ASN A 2 -12.00 -2.83 17.52
N LYS A 3 -13.14 -2.18 17.20
CA LYS A 3 -13.68 -2.14 15.83
C LYS A 3 -12.87 -1.25 14.87
N LEU A 4 -12.22 -0.20 15.38
CA LEU A 4 -11.40 0.73 14.58
C LEU A 4 -10.03 0.17 14.23
N GLU A 5 -9.47 -0.68 15.09
CA GLU A 5 -8.20 -1.38 14.78
C GLU A 5 -8.39 -2.49 13.74
N ILE A 6 -9.50 -3.23 13.82
CA ILE A 6 -9.85 -4.26 12.82
C ILE A 6 -10.08 -3.66 11.42
N LEU A 7 -10.53 -2.40 11.34
CA LEU A 7 -10.72 -1.68 10.06
C LEU A 7 -9.42 -1.11 9.48
N ARG A 8 -8.34 -1.02 10.26
CA ARG A 8 -7.04 -0.49 9.81
C ARG A 8 -6.08 -1.57 9.30
N ASN A 9 -6.42 -2.85 9.44
CA ASN A 9 -5.56 -3.95 9.02
C ASN A 9 -5.84 -4.33 7.57
N VAL A 10 -4.81 -4.24 6.72
CA VAL A 10 -4.85 -4.88 5.40
C VAL A 10 -4.60 -6.36 5.58
N GLU A 11 -5.67 -7.14 5.40
CA GLU A 11 -5.59 -8.59 5.39
C GLU A 11 -5.28 -9.06 3.97
N GLN A 12 -4.24 -9.89 3.83
CA GLN A 12 -3.86 -10.46 2.54
C GLN A 12 -5.04 -11.13 1.83
N MET A 13 -5.88 -11.87 2.55
CA MET A 13 -7.06 -12.53 1.97
C MET A 13 -8.01 -11.54 1.29
N LYS A 14 -8.27 -10.39 1.90
CA LYS A 14 -9.13 -9.35 1.31
C LYS A 14 -8.53 -8.76 0.04
N LEU A 15 -7.20 -8.60 -0.02
CA LEU A 15 -6.51 -8.17 -1.24
C LEU A 15 -6.66 -9.21 -2.36
N LEU A 16 -6.47 -10.50 -2.04
CA LEU A 16 -6.60 -11.58 -3.01
C LEU A 16 -8.06 -11.73 -3.52
N GLU A 17 -9.04 -11.65 -2.62
CA GLU A 17 -10.46 -11.65 -2.98
C GLU A 17 -10.81 -10.46 -3.90
N PHE A 18 -10.26 -9.28 -3.61
CA PHE A 18 -10.47 -8.11 -4.46
C PHE A 18 -9.80 -8.26 -5.84
N ALA A 19 -8.59 -8.82 -5.91
CA ALA A 19 -7.95 -9.14 -7.18
C ALA A 19 -8.79 -10.13 -8.02
N GLN A 20 -9.33 -11.17 -7.39
CA GLN A 20 -10.21 -12.13 -8.05
C GLN A 20 -11.52 -11.48 -8.52
N PHE A 21 -12.11 -10.63 -7.69
CA PHE A 21 -13.28 -9.84 -8.07
C PHE A 21 -12.99 -9.00 -9.32
N LEU A 22 -11.84 -8.32 -9.38
CA LEU A 22 -11.44 -7.52 -10.55
C LEU A 22 -11.19 -8.39 -11.79
N LYS A 23 -10.53 -9.55 -11.67
CA LYS A 23 -10.32 -10.51 -12.78
C LYS A 23 -11.64 -10.87 -13.47
N ASN A 24 -12.69 -11.06 -12.69
CA ASN A 24 -14.01 -11.49 -13.16
C ASN A 24 -14.90 -10.34 -13.70
N LYS A 25 -14.41 -9.10 -13.73
CA LYS A 25 -15.14 -7.95 -14.27
C LYS A 25 -14.67 -7.63 -15.68
N GLU A 26 -15.62 -7.55 -16.61
CA GLU A 26 -15.37 -7.13 -17.98
C GLU A 26 -15.02 -5.64 -18.08
N GLY A 27 -14.36 -5.28 -19.18
CA GLY A 27 -13.98 -3.90 -19.48
C GLY A 27 -12.66 -3.46 -18.85
N GLN A 28 -12.27 -2.24 -19.20
CA GLN A 28 -11.09 -1.57 -18.67
C GLN A 28 -11.38 -1.04 -17.26
N LYS A 29 -10.53 -1.41 -16.31
CA LYS A 29 -10.74 -1.14 -14.88
C LYS A 29 -9.60 -0.29 -14.35
N TYR A 30 -9.99 0.72 -13.59
CA TYR A 30 -9.07 1.59 -12.87
C TYR A 30 -9.46 1.61 -11.40
N VAL A 31 -8.48 1.42 -10.53
CA VAL A 31 -8.65 1.54 -9.08
C VAL A 31 -7.69 2.61 -8.58
N PHE A 32 -8.22 3.60 -7.87
CA PHE A 32 -7.43 4.65 -7.24
C PHE A 32 -7.46 4.45 -5.72
N LEU A 33 -6.32 4.06 -5.16
CA LEU A 33 -6.14 3.85 -3.74
C LEU A 33 -5.57 5.13 -3.13
N PHE A 34 -6.41 5.84 -2.38
CA PHE A 34 -5.99 6.99 -1.59
C PHE A 34 -5.67 6.53 -0.18
N TYR A 35 -4.48 6.82 0.30
CA TYR A 35 -4.10 6.52 1.66
C TYR A 35 -3.37 7.69 2.27
N GLN A 36 -3.84 8.16 3.42
CA GLN A 36 -3.15 9.20 4.17
C GLN A 36 -2.16 8.57 5.12
N ARG A 37 -0.90 9.03 5.04
CA ARG A 37 0.16 8.65 5.96
C ARG A 37 -0.33 8.77 7.40
N GLU A 38 -0.22 7.67 8.12
CA GLU A 38 -0.65 7.57 9.50
C GLU A 38 0.54 7.83 10.43
N TYR A 39 0.26 8.54 11.52
CA TYR A 39 1.23 8.78 12.56
C TYR A 39 0.66 8.34 13.91
N ILE A 40 1.49 7.73 14.74
CA ILE A 40 1.16 7.44 16.12
C ILE A 40 1.85 8.50 17.00
N PRO A 41 1.09 9.22 17.84
CA PRO A 41 1.69 10.17 18.77
C PRO A 41 2.44 9.41 19.86
N GLN A 42 3.68 9.80 20.10
CA GLN A 42 4.56 9.26 21.12
C GLN A 42 5.00 10.38 22.06
N ILE A 43 5.00 10.10 23.36
CA ILE A 43 5.46 11.06 24.36
C ILE A 43 6.98 11.11 24.30
N GLU A 44 7.57 12.31 24.35
CA GLU A 44 9.02 12.46 24.40
C GLU A 44 9.61 11.62 25.55
N PRO A 45 10.67 10.80 25.28
CA PRO A 45 11.19 9.87 26.28
C PRO A 45 11.62 10.55 27.57
N LYS A 46 12.11 11.80 27.48
CA LYS A 46 12.51 12.59 28.65
C LYS A 46 11.31 12.90 29.56
N ILE A 47 10.21 13.39 28.98
CA ILE A 47 8.97 13.70 29.73
C ILE A 47 8.40 12.41 30.34
N LEU A 48 8.40 11.32 29.56
CA LEU A 48 7.94 10.02 30.04
C LEU A 48 8.79 9.51 31.21
N ASN A 49 10.12 9.59 31.11
CA ASN A 49 11.05 9.17 32.17
C ASN A 49 10.91 10.01 33.43
N ASP A 50 10.80 11.34 33.29
CA ASP A 50 10.58 12.25 34.42
C ASP A 50 9.26 11.90 35.13
N TYR A 51 8.17 11.70 34.38
CA TYR A 51 6.87 11.31 34.92
C TYR A 51 6.90 9.93 35.60
N MET A 52 7.55 8.94 34.98
CA MET A 52 7.75 7.61 35.57
C MET A 52 8.56 7.68 36.87
N SER A 53 9.61 8.50 36.93
CA SER A 53 10.43 8.67 38.13
C SER A 53 9.64 9.27 39.31
N GLN A 54 8.76 10.23 39.03
CA GLN A 54 7.90 10.88 40.03
C GLN A 54 6.80 9.94 40.55
N HIS A 55 6.31 9.04 39.69
CA HIS A 55 5.21 8.13 39.98
C HIS A 55 5.61 6.67 40.18
N MET A 56 6.89 6.35 40.42
CA MET A 56 7.36 4.96 40.60
C MET A 56 6.59 4.17 41.68
N LYS A 57 6.10 4.86 42.71
CA LYS A 57 5.33 4.25 43.82
C LYS A 57 3.84 4.11 43.52
N ASN A 58 3.37 4.52 42.34
CA ASN A 58 1.98 4.39 41.93
C ASN A 58 1.83 3.25 40.89
N PRO A 59 1.39 2.05 41.32
CA PRO A 59 1.29 0.88 40.43
C PRO A 59 0.31 1.10 39.28
N PHE A 60 -0.74 1.89 39.48
CA PHE A 60 -1.77 2.15 38.47
C PHE A 60 -1.21 2.95 37.29
N VAL A 61 -0.38 3.96 37.56
CA VAL A 61 0.28 4.77 36.53
C VAL A 61 1.23 3.89 35.71
N MET A 62 2.04 3.08 36.37
CA MET A 62 3.02 2.21 35.69
C MET A 62 2.34 1.15 34.81
N GLN A 63 1.25 0.56 35.28
CA GLN A 63 0.47 -0.40 34.51
C GLN A 63 -0.19 0.24 33.27
N THR A 64 -0.66 1.48 33.42
CA THR A 64 -1.28 2.23 32.31
C THR A 64 -0.24 2.58 31.24
N LEU A 65 0.93 3.08 31.63
CA LEU A 65 2.02 3.40 30.70
C LEU A 65 2.53 2.16 29.95
N SER A 66 2.71 1.05 30.66
CA SER A 66 3.12 -0.23 30.05
C SER A 66 2.10 -0.69 29.00
N ARG A 67 0.80 -0.58 29.28
CA ARG A 67 -0.26 -0.90 28.32
C ARG A 67 -0.21 -0.02 27.07
N ILE A 68 -0.02 1.29 27.23
CA ILE A 68 0.07 2.22 26.09
C ILE A 68 1.25 1.85 25.20
N SER A 69 2.43 1.59 25.79
CA SER A 69 3.62 1.19 25.02
C SER A 69 3.45 -0.12 24.25
N SER A 70 2.66 -1.07 24.78
CA SER A 70 2.43 -2.36 24.13
C SER A 70 1.50 -2.30 22.90
N LEU A 71 0.79 -1.19 22.69
CA LEU A 71 -0.11 -1.01 21.54
C LEU A 71 0.64 -0.63 20.25
N SER A 72 1.93 -0.28 20.33
CA SER A 72 2.71 0.23 19.19
C SER A 72 3.35 -0.86 18.31
N GLY A 73 3.20 -2.14 18.65
CA GLY A 73 3.76 -3.24 17.87
C GLY A 73 2.77 -3.81 16.85
N ARG A 74 2.92 -3.48 15.56
CA ARG A 74 2.25 -4.20 14.47
C ARG A 74 3.27 -5.01 13.69
N THR A 75 3.11 -6.32 13.68
CA THR A 75 3.80 -7.19 12.72
C THR A 75 2.75 -7.78 11.80
N ILE A 76 2.52 -7.13 10.66
CA ILE A 76 1.66 -7.67 9.60
C ILE A 76 2.59 -8.31 8.58
N SER A 77 2.54 -9.64 8.47
CA SER A 77 3.28 -10.39 7.46
C SER A 77 2.37 -10.61 6.24
N ILE A 78 2.36 -9.66 5.30
CA ILE A 78 1.75 -9.86 3.98
C ILE A 78 2.77 -10.51 3.06
N ASP A 79 2.39 -11.61 2.40
CA ASP A 79 3.15 -12.15 1.27
C ASP A 79 2.94 -11.24 0.04
N VAL A 80 3.85 -10.29 -0.10
CA VAL A 80 3.82 -9.26 -1.15
C VAL A 80 3.93 -9.89 -2.54
N ASP A 81 4.67 -10.99 -2.70
CA ASP A 81 4.83 -11.67 -3.99
C ASP A 81 3.53 -12.36 -4.43
N HIS A 82 2.79 -12.94 -3.48
CA HIS A 82 1.48 -13.52 -3.78
C HIS A 82 0.49 -12.44 -4.22
N VAL A 83 0.40 -11.33 -3.48
CA VAL A 83 -0.44 -10.19 -3.84
C VAL A 83 -0.06 -9.65 -5.22
N LYS A 84 1.23 -9.42 -5.47
CA LYS A 84 1.77 -8.95 -6.74
C LYS A 84 1.32 -9.80 -7.92
N ARG A 85 1.44 -11.13 -7.83
CA ARG A 85 1.03 -12.06 -8.90
C ARG A 85 -0.48 -12.03 -9.15
N ALA A 86 -1.29 -11.99 -8.09
CA ALA A 86 -2.75 -11.92 -8.21
C ALA A 86 -3.20 -10.64 -8.92
N TYR A 87 -2.61 -9.49 -8.57
CA TYR A 87 -2.97 -8.21 -9.21
C TYR A 87 -2.43 -8.10 -10.64
N ALA A 88 -1.24 -8.63 -10.93
CA ALA A 88 -0.74 -8.70 -12.30
C ALA A 88 -1.73 -9.42 -13.23
N ASP A 89 -2.33 -10.50 -12.74
CA ASP A 89 -3.30 -11.31 -13.49
C ASP A 89 -4.71 -10.69 -13.57
N SER A 90 -5.07 -9.80 -12.64
CA SER A 90 -6.42 -9.22 -12.53
C SER A 90 -6.86 -8.29 -13.67
N SER A 91 -5.99 -8.02 -14.65
CA SER A 91 -6.29 -7.22 -15.85
C SER A 91 -6.96 -5.87 -15.51
N THR A 92 -6.37 -5.18 -14.54
CA THR A 92 -6.79 -3.88 -14.00
C THR A 92 -5.58 -2.94 -13.95
N SER A 93 -5.80 -1.64 -13.81
CA SER A 93 -4.76 -0.66 -13.47
C SER A 93 -4.97 -0.15 -12.04
N ILE A 94 -4.03 -0.44 -11.13
CA ILE A 94 -4.07 0.06 -9.76
C ILE A 94 -3.18 1.30 -9.67
N HIS A 95 -3.73 2.40 -9.18
CA HIS A 95 -3.01 3.62 -8.89
C HIS A 95 -2.97 3.84 -7.38
N PHE A 96 -1.79 4.03 -6.81
CA PHE A 96 -1.59 4.30 -5.39
C PHE A 96 -1.17 5.75 -5.14
N LEU A 97 -2.01 6.45 -4.37
CA LEU A 97 -1.90 7.87 -4.06
C LEU A 97 -1.67 8.04 -2.55
N PHE A 98 -0.41 8.19 -2.16
CA PHE A 98 0.02 8.31 -0.77
C PHE A 98 0.06 9.78 -0.32
N ILE A 99 -0.86 10.17 0.55
CA ILE A 99 -1.01 11.55 1.01
C ILE A 99 -0.08 11.80 2.21
N THR A 100 0.92 12.65 2.03
CA THR A 100 2.01 12.88 3.00
C THR A 100 1.86 14.19 3.75
N LYS A 101 0.66 14.47 4.27
CA LYS A 101 0.44 15.65 5.10
C LYS A 101 1.34 15.57 6.35
N PRO A 102 2.10 16.62 6.69
CA PRO A 102 2.93 16.59 7.89
C PRO A 102 2.05 16.53 9.15
N PRO A 103 2.52 15.88 10.23
CA PRO A 103 1.80 15.86 11.49
C PRO A 103 1.84 17.26 12.13
N PRO A 104 0.89 17.60 13.01
CA PRO A 104 0.94 18.84 13.78
C PRO A 104 2.14 18.83 14.73
N ILE A 105 2.67 20.01 15.04
CA ILE A 105 3.68 20.16 16.09
C ILE A 105 2.95 20.29 17.44
N LEU A 106 3.20 19.35 18.34
CA LEU A 106 2.65 19.35 19.69
C LEU A 106 3.82 19.30 20.69
N PRO A 107 3.97 20.27 21.61
CA PRO A 107 5.05 20.25 22.59
C PRO A 107 5.02 18.96 23.43
N GLY A 108 6.17 18.28 23.55
CA GLY A 108 6.29 17.05 24.34
C GLY A 108 5.79 15.78 23.65
N ILE A 109 5.35 15.87 22.40
CA ILE A 109 4.87 14.74 21.59
C ILE A 109 5.64 14.73 20.26
N TYR A 110 6.25 13.60 19.94
CA TYR A 110 6.75 13.32 18.60
C TYR A 110 5.80 12.36 17.88
N PHE A 111 5.77 12.41 16.56
CA PHE A 111 4.90 11.58 15.74
C PHE A 111 5.76 10.57 14.98
N GLU A 112 5.50 9.29 15.21
CA GLU A 112 6.14 8.18 14.51
C GLU A 112 5.25 7.76 13.33
N GLU A 113 5.84 7.58 12.15
CA GLU A 113 5.10 7.09 10.97
C GLU A 113 4.81 5.60 11.15
N HIS A 114 3.58 5.19 10.81
CA HIS A 114 3.16 3.79 10.81
C HIS A 114 2.33 3.53 9.57
N SER A 115 3.00 3.39 8.43
CA SER A 115 2.35 3.20 7.13
C SER A 115 3.07 2.19 6.23
N GLU A 116 4.13 1.56 6.73
CA GLU A 116 4.97 0.62 6.00
C GLU A 116 4.18 -0.62 5.55
N ASP A 117 3.29 -1.09 6.42
CA ASP A 117 2.37 -2.22 6.21
C ASP A 117 1.39 -2.00 5.06
N ILE A 118 1.10 -0.74 4.73
CA ILE A 118 0.23 -0.35 3.62
C ILE A 118 1.04 0.05 2.39
N PHE A 119 2.08 0.86 2.61
CA PHE A 119 2.83 1.51 1.55
C PHE A 119 3.47 0.50 0.61
N LEU A 120 4.14 -0.52 1.14
CA LEU A 120 4.85 -1.50 0.33
C LEU A 120 3.89 -2.39 -0.48
N PRO A 121 2.87 -3.04 0.10
CA PRO A 121 1.93 -3.85 -0.68
C PRO A 121 1.19 -3.04 -1.75
N PHE A 122 0.80 -1.81 -1.45
CA PHE A 122 0.04 -0.99 -2.40
C PHE A 122 0.91 -0.48 -3.55
N THR A 123 2.18 -0.18 -3.26
CA THR A 123 3.19 0.12 -4.27
C THR A 123 3.40 -1.07 -5.21
N GLU A 124 3.56 -2.27 -4.65
CA GLU A 124 3.77 -3.47 -5.47
C GLU A 124 2.52 -3.82 -6.31
N MET A 125 1.30 -3.64 -5.79
CA MET A 125 0.07 -3.80 -6.59
C MET A 125 0.01 -2.83 -7.77
N ALA A 126 0.32 -1.56 -7.54
CA ALA A 126 0.33 -0.54 -8.60
C ALA A 126 1.39 -0.85 -9.65
N ASN A 127 2.60 -1.23 -9.25
CA ASN A 127 3.66 -1.62 -10.16
C ASN A 127 3.31 -2.90 -10.93
N ALA A 128 2.73 -3.91 -10.28
CA ALA A 128 2.34 -5.18 -10.89
C ALA A 128 1.33 -5.02 -12.03
N THR A 129 0.52 -3.96 -11.95
CA THR A 129 -0.54 -3.66 -12.92
C THR A 129 -0.15 -2.60 -13.94
N GLY A 130 1.07 -2.03 -13.84
CA GLY A 130 1.52 -0.95 -14.69
C GLY A 130 0.84 0.40 -14.40
N GLY A 131 0.25 0.55 -13.21
CA GLY A 131 -0.38 1.79 -12.79
C GLY A 131 0.60 2.83 -12.25
N TYR A 132 0.07 3.77 -11.46
CA TYR A 132 0.82 4.95 -10.97
C TYR A 132 1.04 4.86 -9.46
N VAL A 133 2.24 5.21 -9.00
CA VAL A 133 2.54 5.42 -7.58
C VAL A 133 3.03 6.85 -7.41
N GLY A 134 2.46 7.56 -6.46
CA GLY A 134 2.94 8.90 -6.12
C GLY A 134 2.65 9.28 -4.67
N SER A 135 3.42 10.25 -4.19
CA SER A 135 3.25 10.84 -2.87
C SER A 135 3.18 12.36 -2.95
N SER A 136 2.33 12.97 -2.12
CA SER A 136 2.16 14.42 -2.05
C SER A 136 1.34 14.83 -0.84
N SER A 137 1.58 16.02 -0.29
CA SER A 137 0.66 16.64 0.67
C SER A 137 -0.57 17.30 0.02
N ASN A 138 -0.58 17.41 -1.32
CA ASN A 138 -1.68 17.93 -2.12
C ASN A 138 -2.38 16.77 -2.89
N PRO A 139 -3.54 16.28 -2.41
CA PRO A 139 -4.27 15.18 -3.03
C PRO A 139 -4.78 15.50 -4.43
N ALA A 140 -5.16 16.75 -4.71
CA ALA A 140 -5.69 17.15 -6.01
C ALA A 140 -4.63 17.04 -7.11
N SER A 141 -3.42 17.59 -6.85
CA SER A 141 -2.29 17.44 -7.76
C SER A 141 -1.86 15.98 -7.92
N LEU A 142 -1.93 15.20 -6.83
CA LEU A 142 -1.58 13.78 -6.87
C LEU A 142 -2.56 12.97 -7.75
N PHE A 143 -3.85 13.27 -7.63
CA PHE A 143 -4.88 12.64 -8.45
C PHE A 143 -4.79 13.04 -9.92
N GLN A 144 -4.53 14.32 -10.20
CA GLN A 144 -4.28 14.78 -11.56
C GLN A 144 -3.16 13.99 -12.24
N LYS A 145 -2.02 13.78 -11.57
CA LYS A 145 -0.91 12.99 -12.12
C LYS A 145 -1.28 11.53 -12.36
N ALA A 146 -2.11 10.95 -11.48
CA ALA A 146 -2.60 9.58 -11.66
C ALA A 146 -3.54 9.48 -12.88
N LEU A 147 -4.38 10.49 -13.12
CA LEU A 147 -5.23 10.59 -14.31
C LEU A 147 -4.41 10.75 -15.58
N GLU A 148 -3.45 11.68 -15.61
CA GLU A 148 -2.54 11.87 -16.76
C GLU A 148 -1.78 10.58 -17.10
N ALA A 149 -1.37 9.82 -16.08
CA ALA A 149 -0.77 8.51 -16.24
C ALA A 149 -1.79 7.46 -16.76
N SER A 150 -3.09 7.62 -16.52
CA SER A 150 -4.15 6.72 -16.97
C SER A 150 -4.67 7.02 -18.39
N GLU A 151 -4.45 8.24 -18.88
CA GLU A 151 -5.06 8.79 -20.10
C GLU A 151 -4.32 8.45 -21.41
N ASN A 152 -3.10 7.90 -21.36
CA ASN A 152 -2.26 7.77 -22.56
C ASN A 152 -1.74 6.34 -22.77
N TYR A 153 -2.43 5.55 -23.58
CA TYR A 153 -1.97 4.20 -23.96
C TYR A 153 -2.26 3.88 -25.43
N TYR A 154 -1.22 3.48 -26.17
CA TYR A 154 -1.41 2.56 -27.29
C TYR A 154 -1.63 1.18 -26.67
N LEU A 155 -2.81 0.60 -26.86
CA LEU A 155 -3.11 -0.73 -26.37
C LEU A 155 -2.49 -1.76 -27.32
N LEU A 156 -1.43 -2.42 -26.84
CA LEU A 156 -0.76 -3.49 -27.57
C LEU A 156 -1.20 -4.83 -26.99
N TYR A 157 -1.77 -5.67 -27.85
CA TYR A 157 -2.12 -7.04 -27.50
C TYR A 157 -0.99 -7.99 -27.87
N TYR A 158 -0.66 -8.88 -26.95
CA TYR A 158 0.30 -9.96 -27.17
C TYR A 158 -0.39 -11.30 -26.90
N SER A 159 -0.23 -12.23 -27.83
CA SER A 159 -0.58 -13.63 -27.65
C SER A 159 0.65 -14.50 -27.95
N PRO A 160 1.04 -15.42 -27.05
CA PRO A 160 2.16 -16.31 -27.32
C PRO A 160 1.84 -17.26 -28.47
N LYS A 161 2.85 -17.60 -29.29
CA LYS A 161 2.67 -18.50 -30.44
C LYS A 161 2.26 -19.94 -30.06
N LYS A 162 2.66 -20.39 -28.87
CA LYS A 162 2.30 -21.69 -28.28
C LYS A 162 1.80 -21.44 -26.87
N TYR A 163 0.49 -21.23 -26.74
CA TYR A 163 -0.13 -21.05 -25.43
C TYR A 163 -0.32 -22.41 -24.77
N GLU A 164 0.15 -22.57 -23.54
CA GLU A 164 0.00 -23.79 -22.73
C GLU A 164 -0.77 -23.44 -21.45
N TYR A 165 -1.89 -24.12 -21.23
CA TYR A 165 -2.70 -24.04 -20.01
C TYR A 165 -2.06 -24.88 -18.90
N ASP A 166 -0.96 -24.40 -18.32
CA ASP A 166 -0.20 -25.09 -17.28
C ASP A 166 -0.44 -24.56 -15.86
N GLY A 167 -1.32 -23.55 -15.71
CA GLY A 167 -1.63 -22.90 -14.44
C GLY A 167 -0.45 -22.14 -13.83
N LYS A 168 0.65 -21.95 -14.57
CA LYS A 168 1.85 -21.24 -14.06
C LYS A 168 1.77 -19.76 -14.37
N PHE A 169 2.40 -18.96 -13.49
CA PHE A 169 2.60 -17.54 -13.73
C PHE A 169 3.59 -17.32 -14.89
N LYS A 170 3.16 -16.58 -15.91
CA LYS A 170 3.95 -16.17 -17.07
C LYS A 170 4.35 -14.71 -16.90
N GLU A 171 5.64 -14.46 -16.71
CA GLU A 171 6.18 -13.10 -16.60
C GLU A 171 6.19 -12.40 -17.96
N ILE A 172 5.84 -11.11 -17.98
CA ILE A 172 5.91 -10.25 -19.16
C ILE A 172 7.09 -9.29 -19.00
N LYS A 173 7.99 -9.26 -19.98
CA LYS A 173 9.09 -8.28 -20.07
C LYS A 173 9.02 -7.54 -21.39
N ILE A 174 8.93 -6.21 -21.33
CA ILE A 174 8.89 -5.35 -22.51
C ILE A 174 10.22 -4.62 -22.68
N HIS A 175 10.77 -4.68 -23.89
CA HIS A 175 11.99 -3.96 -24.26
C HIS A 175 11.69 -3.04 -25.44
N VAL A 176 11.96 -1.74 -25.28
CA VAL A 176 11.77 -0.74 -26.32
C VAL A 176 13.13 -0.23 -26.78
N LYS A 177 13.33 -0.17 -28.10
CA LYS A 177 14.62 0.23 -28.70
C LYS A 177 14.98 1.70 -28.41
N ASN A 178 13.97 2.56 -28.30
CA ASN A 178 14.13 3.99 -28.05
C ASN A 178 13.88 4.31 -26.57
N LYS A 179 14.73 5.16 -25.97
CA LYS A 179 14.68 5.54 -24.55
C LYS A 179 13.75 6.71 -24.23
N ASN A 180 13.14 7.33 -25.25
CA ASN A 180 12.26 8.49 -25.07
C ASN A 180 10.80 8.12 -24.71
N TYR A 181 10.53 6.83 -24.48
CA TYR A 181 9.20 6.35 -24.13
C TYR A 181 9.17 5.88 -22.68
N LYS A 182 8.07 6.22 -21.99
CA LYS A 182 7.70 5.57 -20.73
C LYS A 182 6.83 4.37 -21.07
N VAL A 183 7.24 3.20 -20.62
CA VAL A 183 6.50 1.95 -20.81
C VAL A 183 5.92 1.53 -19.48
N THR A 184 4.63 1.23 -19.46
CA THR A 184 4.01 0.52 -18.35
C THR A 184 3.29 -0.71 -18.90
N HIS A 185 3.33 -1.79 -18.15
CA HIS A 185 2.68 -3.04 -18.50
C HIS A 185 2.40 -3.84 -17.22
N ARG A 186 1.42 -4.74 -17.28
CA ARG A 186 1.25 -5.73 -16.20
C ARG A 186 2.47 -6.64 -16.12
N ALA A 187 2.83 -7.09 -14.92
CA ALA A 187 4.02 -7.90 -14.68
C ALA A 187 3.89 -9.34 -15.23
N GLY A 188 2.68 -9.85 -15.42
CA GLY A 188 2.44 -11.20 -15.90
C GLY A 188 0.97 -11.62 -15.80
N TYR A 189 0.73 -12.91 -15.97
CA TYR A 189 -0.61 -13.54 -15.88
C TYR A 189 -0.48 -15.03 -15.54
N PHE A 190 -1.53 -15.63 -15.01
CA PHE A 190 -1.62 -17.09 -14.87
C PHE A 190 -2.19 -17.69 -16.16
N ALA A 191 -1.57 -18.76 -16.65
CA ALA A 191 -2.06 -19.48 -17.83
C ALA A 191 -3.12 -20.53 -17.43
N ASP A 192 -4.26 -20.04 -16.96
CA ASP A 192 -5.43 -20.82 -16.51
C ASP A 192 -6.60 -20.79 -17.50
#